data_AF-A0A2M9LZ18-F1
#
_entry.id   AF-A0A2M9LZ18-F1
#
_cell.length_a   1.000
_cell.length_b   1.000
_cell.length_c   1.000
_cell.angle_alpha   90.00
_cell.angle_beta   90.00
_cell.angle_gamma   90.00
#
_symmetry.space_group_name_H-M   'P 1'
#
loop_
_entity.id
_entity.type
_entity.pdbx_description
1 polymer ?
#
loop_
_entity_poly.entity_id
_entity_poly.type
_entity_poly.pdbx_seq_one_letter_code
_entity_poly.pdbx_strand_id
1 'polypeptide(L)' 'MSRPADGPHPHPLTPAELPAGDEWWHGCPTCHLPIQGGNAGLAAHRSTVHTSAGDPRTPINIRL' A
#
# COMPACT_ATOMS: atom_id res chain seq x y z
N MET A 1 -20.09 17.36 -18.16
CA MET A 1 -19.27 17.78 -17.01
C MET A 1 -20.21 17.90 -15.81
N SER A 2 -20.22 16.93 -14.90
CA SER A 2 -21.12 16.92 -13.73
C SER A 2 -20.48 17.69 -12.57
N ARG A 3 -21.17 18.72 -12.08
CA ARG A 3 -20.74 19.49 -10.90
C ARG A 3 -20.86 18.61 -9.66
N PRO A 4 -19.83 18.47 -8.82
CA PRO A 4 -19.94 17.71 -7.57
C PRO A 4 -20.99 18.37 -6.67
N ALA A 5 -21.75 17.52 -5.95
CA ALA A 5 -22.80 17.98 -5.05
C ALA A 5 -22.23 18.90 -3.97
N ASP A 6 -22.91 20.02 -3.71
CA ASP A 6 -22.55 20.98 -2.68
C ASP A 6 -22.97 20.41 -1.32
N GLY A 7 -22.00 19.86 -0.58
CA GLY A 7 -22.20 19.24 0.72
C GLY A 7 -20.89 18.66 1.27
N PRO A 8 -20.77 18.47 2.60
CA PRO A 8 -19.59 17.85 3.18
C PRO A 8 -19.38 16.49 2.52
N HIS A 9 -18.25 16.34 1.84
CA HIS A 9 -17.91 15.10 1.18
C HIS A 9 -17.88 14.00 2.25
N PRO A 10 -18.62 12.90 2.10
CA PRO A 10 -18.54 11.81 3.06
C PRO A 10 -17.07 11.38 3.11
N HIS A 11 -16.40 11.65 4.23
CA HIS A 11 -15.04 11.18 4.42
C HIS A 11 -15.10 9.66 4.38
N PRO A 12 -14.38 9.02 3.44
CA PRO A 12 -14.62 7.62 3.13
C PRO A 12 -14.25 6.65 4.25
N LEU A 13 -13.63 7.12 5.34
CA LEU A 13 -13.30 6.33 6.52
C LEU A 13 -13.38 7.24 7.75
N THR A 14 -14.28 6.94 8.69
CA THR A 14 -14.20 7.50 10.05
C THR A 14 -13.12 6.74 10.85
N PRO A 15 -12.44 7.35 11.84
CA PRO A 15 -11.35 6.69 12.58
C PRO A 15 -11.73 5.36 13.24
N ALA A 16 -13.02 5.13 13.51
CA ALA A 16 -13.54 3.89 14.06
C ALA A 16 -13.62 2.73 13.03
N GLU A 17 -13.53 3.04 11.73
CA GLU A 17 -13.49 2.08 10.62
C GLU A 17 -12.04 1.74 10.21
N LEU A 18 -11.05 2.36 10.87
CA LEU A 18 -9.65 2.02 10.68
C LEU A 18 -9.31 0.76 11.48
N PRO A 19 -8.55 -0.19 10.90
CA PRO A 19 -8.06 -1.35 11.62
C PRO A 19 -7.22 -0.92 12.84
N ALA A 20 -7.21 -1.77 13.88
CA ALA A 20 -6.61 -1.41 15.16
C ALA A 20 -5.11 -1.14 15.07
N GLY A 21 -4.60 -0.32 16.01
CA GLY A 21 -3.21 -0.24 16.53
C GLY A 21 -2.14 -1.15 15.89
N ASP A 22 -2.45 -2.39 16.08
CA ASP A 22 -1.61 -3.55 15.99
C ASP A 22 -1.72 -4.21 14.61
N GLU A 23 -2.79 -3.96 13.85
CA GLU A 23 -2.93 -4.34 12.44
C GLU A 23 -2.14 -3.42 11.48
N TRP A 24 -1.85 -2.17 11.86
CA TRP A 24 -0.95 -1.30 11.05
C TRP A 24 0.53 -1.64 11.20
N TRP A 25 0.88 -2.60 12.07
CA TRP A 25 2.26 -2.87 12.43
C TRP A 25 2.73 -4.29 12.12
N HIS A 26 2.67 -4.65 10.84
CA HIS A 26 3.40 -5.79 10.30
C HIS A 26 4.44 -5.32 9.29
N GLY A 27 5.41 -4.54 9.79
CA GLY A 27 6.61 -4.21 9.02
C GLY A 27 7.34 -5.46 8.57
N CYS A 28 8.19 -5.34 7.54
CA CYS A 28 8.95 -6.49 7.08
C CYS A 28 9.96 -6.92 8.18
N PRO A 29 9.98 -8.18 8.64
CA PRO A 29 10.90 -8.61 9.69
C PRO A 29 12.37 -8.63 9.26
N THR A 30 12.63 -8.53 7.95
CA THR A 30 14.00 -8.57 7.40
C THR A 30 14.64 -7.19 7.35
N CYS A 31 13.89 -6.17 6.92
CA CYS A 31 14.42 -4.80 6.76
C CYS A 31 13.76 -3.78 7.69
N HIS A 32 12.83 -4.20 8.54
CA HIS A 32 12.11 -3.38 9.52
C HIS A 32 11.40 -2.17 8.90
N LEU A 33 11.14 -2.19 7.60
CA LEU A 33 10.41 -1.13 6.90
C LEU A 33 8.90 -1.29 7.14
N PRO A 34 8.18 -0.17 7.35
CA PRO A 34 6.72 -0.20 7.44
C PRO A 34 6.12 -0.55 6.08
N ILE A 35 5.23 -1.55 6.03
CA ILE A 35 4.58 -2.03 4.80
C ILE A 35 3.08 -1.85 4.92
N GLN A 36 2.47 -1.20 3.92
CA GLN A 36 1.03 -1.02 3.83
C GLN A 36 0.38 -2.21 3.12
N GLY A 37 -0.90 -2.48 3.40
CA GLY A 37 -1.67 -3.53 2.73
C GLY A 37 -1.56 -4.93 3.39
N GLY A 38 -1.20 -4.99 4.67
CA GLY A 38 -1.19 -6.22 5.47
C GLY A 38 -0.34 -7.33 4.85
N ASN A 39 -0.81 -8.58 4.97
CA ASN A 39 -0.08 -9.77 4.47
C ASN A 39 0.16 -9.73 2.95
N ALA A 40 -0.77 -9.18 2.17
CA ALA A 40 -0.61 -9.05 0.72
C ALA A 40 0.51 -8.05 0.36
N GLY A 41 0.53 -6.91 1.05
CA GLY A 41 1.62 -5.93 0.93
C GLY A 41 2.97 -6.51 1.36
N LEU A 42 3.00 -7.25 2.46
CA LEU A 42 4.22 -7.91 2.94
C LEU A 42 4.73 -8.98 1.97
N ALA A 43 3.86 -9.78 1.37
CA ALA A 43 4.22 -10.78 0.36
C ALA A 43 4.79 -10.12 -0.91
N ALA A 44 4.14 -9.06 -1.39
CA ALA A 44 4.61 -8.28 -2.52
C ALA A 44 5.99 -7.67 -2.24
N HIS A 45 6.17 -7.03 -1.07
CA HIS A 45 7.44 -6.48 -0.61
C HIS A 45 8.56 -7.52 -0.60
N ARG A 46 8.30 -8.71 -0.03
CA ARG A 46 9.30 -9.79 0.00
C ARG A 46 9.71 -10.21 -1.41
N SER A 47 8.75 -10.29 -2.33
CA SER A 47 9.00 -10.68 -3.72
C SER A 47 9.80 -9.65 -4.53
N THR A 48 9.71 -8.37 -4.20
CA THR A 48 10.39 -7.28 -4.93
C THR A 48 11.73 -6.91 -4.31
N VAL A 49 11.81 -6.89 -2.97
CA VAL A 49 12.97 -6.35 -2.23
C VAL A 49 13.93 -7.45 -1.80
N HIS A 50 13.43 -8.64 -1.45
CA HIS A 50 14.24 -9.72 -0.88
C HIS A 50 14.47 -10.90 -1.82
N THR A 51 13.72 -10.99 -2.91
CA THR A 51 13.95 -11.99 -3.96
C THR A 51 14.76 -11.38 -5.09
N SER A 52 16.06 -11.71 -5.15
CA SER A 52 16.96 -11.30 -6.25
C SER A 52 16.83 -12.15 -7.52
N ALA A 53 15.94 -13.14 -7.53
CA ALA A 53 15.74 -14.04 -8.66
C ALA A 53 14.96 -13.31 -9.77
N GLY A 54 15.71 -12.55 -10.59
CA GLY A 54 15.26 -12.00 -11.87
C GLY A 54 13.86 -11.42 -11.83
N ASP A 55 13.71 -10.22 -11.28
CA ASP A 55 12.44 -9.49 -11.27
C ASP A 55 11.83 -9.53 -12.69
N PRO A 56 10.70 -10.26 -12.89
CA PRO A 56 10.14 -10.46 -14.22
C PRO A 56 9.35 -9.24 -14.70
N ARG A 57 9.35 -8.13 -13.94
CA ARG A 57 8.56 -6.95 -14.28
C ARG A 57 9.30 -6.20 -15.38
N THR A 58 8.56 -5.88 -16.44
CA THR A 58 9.07 -5.10 -17.56
C THR A 58 9.42 -3.67 -17.09
N PRO A 59 10.65 -3.19 -17.32
CA PRO A 59 11.01 -1.80 -17.05
C PRO A 59 10.12 -0.85 -17.85
N ILE A 60 9.45 0.09 -17.17
CA ILE A 60 8.70 1.14 -17.85
C ILE A 60 9.69 2.27 -18.17
N ASN A 61 10.05 2.42 -19.44
CA ASN A 61 10.84 3.56 -19.91
C ASN A 61 9.93 4.79 -20.09
N ILE A 62 9.96 5.70 -19.12
CA ILE A 62 9.31 7.01 -19.25
C ILE A 62 10.27 7.92 -20.00
N ARG A 63 9.88 8.39 -21.20
CA ARG A 63 10.59 9.49 -21.88
C ARG A 63 10.10 10.80 -21.25
N LEU A 64 10.98 11.48 -20.53
CA LEU A 64 10.79 12.80 -19.96
C LEU A 64 10.75 13.88 -21.05
#